data_AF-A0A6J1WCG1-F1
#
_entry.id   AF-A0A6J1WCG1-F1
#
_cell.length_a   1.000
_cell.length_b   1.000
_cell.length_c   1.000
_cell.angle_alpha   90.00
_cell.angle_beta   90.00
_cell.angle_gamma   90.00
#
_symmetry.space_group_name_H-M   'P 1'
#
loop_
_entity.id
_entity.type
_entity.pdbx_description
1 polymer ?
#
loop_
_entity_poly.entity_id
_entity_poly.type
_entity_poly.pdbx_seq_one_letter_code
_entity_poly.pdbx_strand_id
1 'polypeptide(L)'
;MLVFTGLPLFLMELSLGQYGATGPVSVWKCCPLLKGIGVGMLVVSSLVSLYYNVIIAWTFYYLSMSFQSPLPWSCDAPPNRPLCQAQ
;
A
#
# COMPACT_ATOMS: atom_id res chain seq x y z
N MET A 1 -7.93 -15.43 15.10
CA MET A 1 -8.29 -14.00 14.94
C MET A 1 -8.91 -13.69 13.59
N LEU A 2 -8.45 -14.29 12.48
CA LEU A 2 -9.04 -14.02 11.15
C LEU A 2 -10.54 -14.35 11.08
N VAL A 3 -10.96 -15.56 11.46
CA VAL A 3 -12.38 -15.97 11.38
C VAL A 3 -13.28 -15.22 12.36
N PHE A 4 -12.80 -14.97 13.58
CA PHE A 4 -13.62 -14.40 14.66
C PHE A 4 -13.60 -12.86 14.72
N THR A 5 -12.59 -12.21 14.14
CA THR A 5 -12.41 -10.75 14.25
C THR A 5 -12.22 -10.11 12.88
N GLY A 6 -11.35 -10.66 12.04
CA GLY A 6 -11.08 -10.11 10.70
C GLY A 6 -12.29 -10.20 9.77
N LEU A 7 -12.88 -11.40 9.64
CA LEU A 7 -14.02 -11.65 8.75
C LEU A 7 -15.25 -10.83 9.16
N PRO A 8 -15.66 -10.79 10.45
CA PRO A 8 -16.79 -9.95 10.86
C PRO A 8 -16.57 -8.46 10.62
N LEU A 9 -15.36 -7.93 10.89
CA LEU A 9 -15.05 -6.51 10.65
C LEU A 9 -15.08 -6.16 9.17
N PHE A 10 -14.50 -7.01 8.32
CA PHE A 10 -14.51 -6.82 6.87
C PHE A 10 -15.93 -6.85 6.30
N LEU A 11 -16.76 -7.80 6.74
CA LEU A 11 -18.17 -7.88 6.31
C LEU A 11 -19.00 -6.69 6.82
N MET A 12 -18.72 -6.21 8.03
CA MET A 12 -19.37 -5.01 8.57
C MET A 12 -19.03 -3.78 7.71
N GLU A 13 -17.75 -3.58 7.36
CA GLU A 13 -17.33 -2.44 6.53
C GLU A 13 -17.93 -2.52 5.12
N LEU A 14 -17.91 -3.70 4.50
CA LEU A 14 -18.54 -3.93 3.18
C LEU A 14 -20.05 -3.65 3.20
N SER A 15 -20.77 -4.18 4.19
CA SER A 15 -22.23 -3.97 4.29
C SER A 15 -22.58 -2.51 4.54
N LEU A 16 -21.81 -1.80 5.37
CA LEU A 16 -21.95 -0.36 5.58
C LEU A 16 -21.67 0.45 4.31
N GLY A 17 -20.64 0.07 3.54
CA GLY A 17 -20.34 0.71 2.25
C GLY A 17 -21.42 0.47 1.20
N GLN A 18 -21.92 -0.77 1.10
CA GLN A 18 -22.96 -1.14 0.14
C GLN A 18 -24.31 -0.49 0.46
N TYR A 19 -24.74 -0.52 1.72
CA TYR A 19 -26.03 0.08 2.13
C TYR A 19 -25.96 1.60 2.21
N GLY A 20 -24.84 2.13 2.73
CA GLY A 20 -24.66 3.56 2.92
C GLY A 20 -24.38 4.32 1.62
N ALA A 21 -23.85 3.66 0.59
CA ALA A 21 -23.52 4.20 -0.74
C ALA A 21 -22.86 5.60 -0.71
N THR A 22 -22.12 5.89 0.35
CA THR A 22 -21.55 7.20 0.65
C THR A 22 -20.11 7.03 1.12
N GLY A 23 -19.36 8.14 1.11
CA GLY A 23 -17.97 8.12 1.57
C GLY A 23 -17.82 7.80 3.06
N PRO A 24 -16.62 7.41 3.52
CA PRO A 24 -16.37 6.90 4.87
C PRO A 24 -16.72 7.88 5.99
N VAL A 25 -16.71 9.20 5.75
CA VAL A 25 -17.15 10.22 6.73
C VAL A 25 -18.67 10.33 6.79
N SER A 26 -19.36 10.12 5.66
CA SER A 26 -20.81 10.28 5.53
C SER A 26 -21.60 9.04 5.95
N VAL A 27 -21.00 7.85 5.87
CA VAL A 27 -21.61 6.59 6.32
C VAL A 27 -21.93 6.62 7.83
N TRP A 28 -21.10 7.29 8.63
CA TRP A 28 -21.32 7.44 10.09
C TRP A 28 -22.42 8.44 10.47
N LYS A 29 -23.24 8.93 9.52
CA LYS A 29 -24.44 9.72 9.85
C LYS A 29 -25.44 8.96 10.73
N CYS A 30 -25.44 7.62 10.68
CA CYS A 30 -26.25 6.76 11.55
C CYS A 30 -25.86 6.89 13.05
N CYS A 31 -24.57 7.13 13.35
CA CYS A 31 -24.08 7.33 14.71
C CYS A 31 -23.03 8.47 14.76
N PRO A 32 -23.44 9.71 15.09
CA PRO A 32 -22.57 10.88 15.00
C PRO A 32 -21.36 10.84 15.95
N LEU A 33 -21.42 10.05 17.03
CA LEU A 33 -20.30 9.85 17.95
C LEU A 33 -19.10 9.18 17.25
N LEU A 34 -19.36 8.32 16.26
CA LEU A 34 -18.35 7.56 15.53
C LEU A 34 -17.84 8.26 14.27
N LYS A 35 -18.28 9.51 14.01
CA LYS A 35 -17.86 10.29 12.84
C LYS A 35 -16.34 10.50 12.77
N GLY A 36 -15.65 10.50 13.92
CA GLY A 36 -14.19 10.57 14.00
C GLY A 36 -13.49 9.39 13.33
N ILE A 37 -14.11 8.21 13.29
CA ILE A 37 -13.55 7.02 12.63
C ILE A 37 -13.39 7.27 11.12
N GLY A 38 -14.42 7.84 10.49
CA GLY A 38 -14.37 8.16 9.06
C GLY A 38 -13.27 9.17 8.70
N VAL A 39 -13.01 10.15 9.56
CA VAL A 39 -11.92 11.12 9.37
C VAL A 39 -10.56 10.43 9.56
N GLY A 40 -10.43 9.58 10.58
CA GLY A 40 -9.23 8.77 10.81
C GLY A 40 -8.90 7.87 9.61
N MET A 41 -9.90 7.22 9.02
CA MET A 41 -9.74 6.42 7.79
C MET A 41 -9.16 7.24 6.63
N LEU A 42 -9.61 8.48 6.44
CA LEU A 42 -9.08 9.37 5.40
C LEU A 42 -7.62 9.76 5.68
N VAL A 43 -7.28 10.09 6.92
CA VAL A 43 -5.91 10.44 7.31
C VAL A 43 -4.95 9.26 7.15
N VAL A 44 -5.36 8.06 7.59
CA VAL A 44 -4.54 6.86 7.42
C VAL A 44 -4.37 6.54 5.93
N SER A 45 -5.44 6.63 5.14
CA SER A 45 -5.36 6.39 3.69
C SER A 45 -4.43 7.37 2.97
N SER A 46 -4.43 8.66 3.37
CA SER A 46 -3.53 9.65 2.78
C SER A 46 -2.07 9.40 3.15
N LEU A 47 -1.78 9.08 4.42
CA LEU A 47 -0.44 8.71 4.87
C LEU A 47 0.09 7.46 4.15
N VAL A 48 -0.76 6.44 3.98
CA VAL A 48 -0.39 5.22 3.26
C VAL A 48 -0.10 5.52 1.79
N SER A 49 -0.93 6.35 1.15
CA SER A 49 -0.71 6.74 -0.25
C SER A 49 0.65 7.39 -0.47
N LEU A 50 1.14 8.22 0.46
CA LEU A 50 2.43 8.91 0.32
C LEU A 50 3.62 7.94 0.19
N TYR A 51 3.76 6.98 1.12
CA TYR A 51 4.91 6.07 1.07
C TYR A 51 4.72 4.93 0.06
N TYR A 52 3.48 4.48 -0.15
CA TYR A 52 3.22 3.35 -1.03
C TYR A 52 3.48 3.69 -2.50
N ASN A 53 3.21 4.93 -2.92
CA ASN A 53 3.58 5.40 -4.27
C ASN A 53 5.09 5.38 -4.52
N VAL A 54 5.92 5.65 -3.50
CA VAL A 54 7.39 5.56 -3.61
C VAL A 54 7.83 4.12 -3.88
N ILE A 55 7.23 3.15 -3.20
CA ILE A 55 7.50 1.72 -3.41
C ILE A 55 7.10 1.29 -4.83
N ILE A 56 5.96 1.76 -5.32
CA ILE A 56 5.52 1.51 -6.70
C ILE A 56 6.53 2.10 -7.69
N ALA A 57 7.00 3.33 -7.46
CA ALA A 57 8.01 3.96 -8.31
C ALA A 57 9.32 3.17 -8.35
N TRP A 58 9.80 2.67 -7.20
CA TRP A 58 10.96 1.78 -7.16
C TRP A 58 10.71 0.49 -7.94
N THR A 59 9.53 -0.11 -7.81
CA THR A 59 9.18 -1.32 -8.56
C THR A 59 9.26 -1.07 -10.07
N PHE A 60 8.71 0.03 -10.57
CA PHE A 60 8.83 0.40 -11.99
C PHE A 60 10.27 0.68 -12.42
N TYR A 61 11.06 1.33 -11.57
CA TYR A 61 12.48 1.56 -11.83
C TYR A 61 13.24 0.23 -11.98
N TYR A 62 13.13 -0.67 -11.01
CA TYR A 62 13.77 -1.99 -11.07
C TYR A 62 13.25 -2.85 -12.22
N LEU A 63 11.95 -2.77 -12.53
CA LEU A 63 11.37 -3.45 -13.69
C LEU A 63 12.01 -2.95 -15.00
N SER A 64 12.13 -1.64 -15.18
CA SER A 64 12.75 -1.05 -16.37
C SER A 64 14.23 -1.43 -16.52
N MET A 65 14.98 -1.46 -15.41
CA MET A 65 16.39 -1.87 -15.37
C MET A 65 16.58 -3.38 -15.58
N SER A 66 15.55 -4.19 -15.36
CA SER A 66 15.62 -5.65 -15.58
C SER A 66 15.62 -6.05 -17.05
N PHE A 67 15.29 -5.14 -17.98
CA PHE A 67 15.39 -5.39 -19.42
C PHE A 67 16.80 -5.19 -19.98
N GLN A 68 17.77 -4.78 -19.17
CA GLN A 68 19.17 -4.59 -19.57
C GLN A 68 20.02 -5.80 -19.17
N SER A 69 20.93 -6.20 -20.06
CA SER A 69 21.93 -7.24 -19.81
C SER A 69 23.34 -6.66 -20.00
N PRO A 70 24.25 -6.77 -19.03
CA PRO A 70 24.08 -7.37 -17.70
C PRO A 70 23.22 -6.50 -16.76
N LEU A 71 22.57 -7.12 -15.77
CA LEU A 71 21.77 -6.39 -14.79
C LEU A 71 22.66 -5.43 -14.00
N PRO A 72 22.24 -4.19 -13.72
CA PRO A 72 23.12 -3.17 -13.14
C PRO A 72 23.56 -3.47 -11.70
N TRP A 73 22.87 -4.38 -11.01
CA TRP A 73 23.25 -4.90 -9.68
C TRP A 73 23.96 -6.25 -9.73
N SER A 74 24.26 -6.79 -10.93
CA SER A 74 25.09 -8.00 -11.04
C SER A 74 26.58 -7.64 -10.92
N CYS A 75 27.40 -8.64 -10.59
CA CYS A 75 28.86 -8.51 -10.61
C CYS A 75 29.43 -8.34 -12.02
N ASP A 76 28.65 -8.65 -13.06
CA ASP A 76 29.06 -8.46 -14.46
C ASP A 76 28.95 -7.00 -14.91
N ALA A 77 28.23 -6.15 -14.15
CA ALA A 77 28.10 -4.74 -14.42
C ALA A 77 29.46 -4.02 -14.25
N PRO A 78 29.89 -3.16 -15.21
CA PRO A 78 31.17 -2.46 -15.16
C PRO A 78 31.53 -1.77 -13.83
N PRO A 79 30.59 -1.09 -13.12
CA PRO A 79 30.92 -0.46 -11.84
C PRO A 79 31.14 -1.47 -10.69
N ASN A 80 30.54 -2.67 -10.76
CA ASN A 80 30.57 -3.66 -9.66
C ASN A 80 31.67 -4.72 -9.84
N ARG A 81 32.17 -4.91 -11.06
CA ARG A 81 33.25 -5.87 -11.37
C ARG A 81 34.47 -5.83 -10.42
N PRO A 82 35.07 -4.65 -10.10
CA PRO A 82 36.25 -4.63 -9.23
C PRO A 82 35.95 -4.96 -7.77
N LEU A 83 34.71 -4.74 -7.31
CA LEU A 83 34.30 -5.05 -5.93
C LEU A 83 34.06 -6.56 -5.74
N CYS A 84 33.55 -7.26 -6.75
CA CYS A 84 33.30 -8.70 -6.68
C CYS A 84 34.56 -9.56 -6.91
N GLN A 85 35.63 -9.00 -7.51
CA GLN A 85 36.89 -9.73 -7.74
C GLN A 85 37.88 -9.61 -6.58
N ALA A 86 37.65 -8.69 -5.63
CA ALA A 86 38.52 -8.45 -4.49
C ALA A 86 38.20 -9.34 -3.26
N GLN A 87 37.43 -10.41 -3.45
CA GLN A 87 36.98 -11.33 -2.40
C GLN A 87 37.33 -12.78 -2.71
#